data_AF-A0A916JSN6-F1
#
_entry.id   AF-A0A916JSN6-F1
#
_cell.length_a   1.000
_cell.length_b   1.000
_cell.length_c   1.000
_cell.angle_alpha   90.00
_cell.angle_beta   90.00
_cell.angle_gamma   90.00
#
_symmetry.space_group_name_H-M   'P 1'
#
loop_
_entity.id
_entity.type
_entity.pdbx_description
1 polymer ?
#
loop_
_entity_poly.entity_id
_entity_poly.type
_entity_poly.pdbx_seq_one_letter_code
_entity_poly.pdbx_strand_id
1 'polypeptide(L)'
;MEAVIINESKTFILYGFSKLHDQSKPYSATIFELLDRVWEEVRNNKLSLSGINHVVYEDGHHMFAGIELISPPEGDSLLEKKIVHFQKYAYCKHIGPYNKLDESYQKVRTLAENSGGEIELPLIEVYGHWTDDESKLETEIFHNLK
;
A
#
# COMPACT_ATOMS: atom_id res chain seq x y z
N MET A 1 0.90 10.83 -13.56
CA MET A 1 1.91 10.31 -14.51
C MET A 1 1.29 9.22 -15.38
N GLU A 2 2.01 8.72 -16.39
CA GLU A 2 1.61 7.51 -17.12
C GLU A 2 1.89 6.25 -16.28
N ALA A 3 1.12 5.19 -16.49
CA ALA A 3 1.41 3.88 -15.90
C ALA A 3 2.52 3.19 -16.71
N VAL A 4 3.29 2.32 -16.05
CA VAL A 4 4.36 1.53 -16.68
C VAL A 4 4.36 0.09 -16.18
N ILE A 5 4.86 -0.84 -17.00
CA ILE A 5 5.12 -2.23 -16.59
C ILE A 5 6.61 -2.39 -16.30
N ILE A 6 6.91 -2.95 -15.15
CA ILE A 6 8.28 -3.21 -14.69
C ILE A 6 8.48 -4.72 -14.61
N ASN A 7 9.46 -5.23 -15.35
CA ASN A 7 9.84 -6.65 -15.40
C ASN A 7 11.01 -6.94 -14.45
N GLU A 8 10.97 -6.35 -13.26
CA GLU A 8 11.95 -6.52 -12.21
C GLU A 8 11.23 -6.93 -10.93
N SER A 9 11.89 -7.76 -10.13
CA SER A 9 11.32 -8.19 -8.87
C SER A 9 11.36 -7.07 -7.83
N LYS A 10 10.28 -6.89 -7.07
CA LYS A 10 10.21 -5.95 -5.95
C LYS A 10 9.68 -6.66 -4.71
N THR A 11 10.33 -6.43 -3.58
CA THR A 11 9.92 -6.99 -2.27
C THR A 11 9.66 -5.86 -1.30
N PHE A 12 8.53 -5.93 -0.61
CA PHE A 12 8.18 -5.07 0.50
C PHE A 12 8.22 -5.89 1.79
N ILE A 13 8.89 -5.37 2.82
CA ILE A 13 8.90 -5.97 4.16
C ILE A 13 8.22 -4.98 5.09
N LEU A 14 6.97 -5.26 5.42
CA LEU A 14 6.08 -4.37 6.13
C LEU A 14 5.81 -4.90 7.54
N TYR A 15 5.60 -3.97 8.46
CA TYR A 15 5.19 -4.26 9.84
C TYR A 15 3.91 -3.47 10.13
N GLY A 16 2.87 -4.16 10.58
CA GLY A 16 1.53 -3.57 10.59
C GLY A 16 0.47 -4.46 11.19
N PHE A 17 -0.78 -4.22 10.78
CA PHE A 17 -1.94 -4.98 11.23
C PHE A 17 -2.80 -5.40 10.05
N SER A 18 -3.38 -6.60 10.15
CA SER A 18 -4.36 -7.10 9.19
C SER A 18 -5.80 -7.00 9.70
N LYS A 19 -6.74 -6.84 8.76
CA LYS A 19 -8.18 -6.86 9.06
C LYS A 19 -8.99 -7.24 7.82
N LEU A 20 -10.06 -8.01 8.02
CA LEU A 20 -11.10 -8.19 7.02
C LEU A 20 -11.93 -6.90 6.92
N HIS A 21 -11.99 -6.30 5.73
CA HIS A 21 -12.73 -5.08 5.50
C HIS A 21 -14.25 -5.30 5.63
N ASP A 22 -14.90 -4.40 6.37
CA ASP A 22 -16.36 -4.32 6.44
C ASP A 22 -16.90 -3.61 5.19
N GLN A 23 -17.43 -4.40 4.25
CA GLN A 23 -17.93 -3.92 2.97
C GLN A 23 -19.11 -2.92 3.06
N SER A 24 -19.70 -2.73 4.26
CA SER A 24 -20.69 -1.66 4.47
C SER A 24 -20.08 -0.27 4.64
N LYS A 25 -18.74 -0.17 4.75
CA LYS A 25 -17.98 1.05 4.98
C LYS A 25 -17.04 1.34 3.81
N PRO A 26 -16.61 2.60 3.62
CA PRO A 26 -15.52 2.88 2.68
C PRO A 26 -14.22 2.23 3.17
N TYR A 27 -13.40 1.75 2.23
CA TYR A 27 -12.06 1.20 2.50
C TYR A 27 -11.19 2.13 3.34
N SER A 28 -11.31 3.45 3.12
CA SER A 28 -10.59 4.47 3.89
C SER A 28 -10.80 4.34 5.40
N ALA A 29 -12.00 3.96 5.86
CA ALA A 29 -12.26 3.77 7.28
C ALA A 29 -11.44 2.62 7.89
N THR A 30 -11.26 1.53 7.15
CA THR A 30 -10.42 0.40 7.57
C THR A 30 -8.94 0.77 7.51
N ILE A 31 -8.53 1.52 6.49
CA ILE A 31 -7.15 2.02 6.37
C ILE A 31 -6.79 2.90 7.58
N PHE A 32 -7.62 3.88 7.91
CA PHE A 32 -7.39 4.75 9.06
C PHE A 32 -7.31 3.97 10.37
N GLU A 33 -8.25 3.04 10.60
CA GLU A 33 -8.23 2.21 11.81
C GLU A 33 -6.93 1.39 11.93
N LEU A 34 -6.48 0.77 10.84
CA LEU A 34 -5.25 -0.02 10.86
C LEU A 34 -4.02 0.88 11.07
N LEU A 35 -3.93 2.00 10.35
CA LEU A 35 -2.79 2.92 10.47
C LEU A 35 -2.74 3.59 11.84
N ASP A 36 -3.88 3.96 12.44
CA ASP A 36 -3.93 4.51 13.80
C ASP A 36 -3.31 3.54 14.82
N ARG A 37 -3.63 2.25 14.70
CA ARG A 37 -3.03 1.19 15.53
C ARG A 37 -1.53 1.04 15.27
N VAL A 38 -1.09 1.08 14.02
CA VAL A 38 0.35 1.03 13.68
C VAL A 38 1.08 2.18 14.34
N TRP A 39 0.57 3.40 14.22
CA TRP A 39 1.20 4.58 14.77
C TRP A 39 1.17 4.63 16.29
N GLU A 40 0.13 4.09 16.93
CA GLU A 40 0.10 3.90 18.39
C GLU A 40 1.21 2.96 18.85
N GLU A 41 1.35 1.80 18.22
CA GLU A 41 2.36 0.80 18.54
C GLU A 41 3.78 1.31 18.33
N VAL A 42 4.01 2.03 17.23
CA VAL A 42 5.27 2.70 16.91
C VAL A 42 5.65 3.73 17.97
N ARG A 43 4.70 4.56 18.42
CA ARG A 43 4.95 5.57 19.46
C ARG A 43 5.25 4.93 20.81
N ASN A 44 4.52 3.89 21.19
CA ASN A 44 4.68 3.20 22.46
C ASN A 44 6.04 2.50 22.57
N ASN A 45 6.50 1.88 21.48
CA ASN A 45 7.77 1.13 21.45
C ASN A 45 8.97 1.93 20.91
N LYS A 46 8.77 3.21 20.53
CA LYS A 46 9.81 4.10 19.98
C LYS A 46 10.57 3.48 18.80
N LEU A 47 9.83 2.84 17.89
CA LEU A 47 10.40 2.13 16.76
C LEU A 47 11.03 3.10 15.74
N SER A 48 12.14 2.69 15.13
CA SER A 48 12.80 3.45 14.06
C SER A 48 12.21 3.08 12.69
N LEU A 49 11.64 4.08 12.01
CA LEU A 49 10.79 3.93 10.83
C LEU A 49 11.32 4.70 9.63
N SER A 50 10.95 4.26 8.42
CA SER A 50 11.13 5.06 7.20
C SER A 50 10.04 6.14 7.03
N GLY A 51 8.87 5.93 7.65
CA GLY A 51 7.80 6.92 7.74
C GLY A 51 6.82 6.94 6.57
N ILE A 52 6.75 5.86 5.79
CA ILE A 52 5.89 5.74 4.62
C ILE A 52 4.84 4.66 4.85
N ASN A 53 3.55 5.05 4.79
CA ASN A 53 2.44 4.14 4.99
C ASN A 53 2.23 3.28 3.74
N HIS A 54 2.02 1.99 3.96
CA HIS A 54 1.69 1.02 2.93
C HIS A 54 0.35 0.38 3.26
N VAL A 55 -0.51 0.23 2.25
CA VAL A 55 -1.74 -0.54 2.34
C VAL A 55 -1.68 -1.64 1.30
N VAL A 56 -1.86 -2.87 1.76
CA VAL A 56 -1.92 -4.08 0.95
C VAL A 56 -3.37 -4.55 0.89
N TYR A 57 -3.88 -4.75 -0.31
CA TYR A 57 -5.20 -5.32 -0.57
C TYR A 57 -5.03 -6.76 -1.05
N GLU A 58 -5.79 -7.67 -0.46
CA GLU A 58 -5.69 -9.11 -0.68
C GLU A 58 -7.05 -9.71 -0.99
N ASP A 59 -7.04 -10.99 -1.39
CA ASP A 59 -8.25 -11.74 -1.70
C ASP A 59 -9.25 -11.76 -0.55
N GLY A 60 -10.53 -11.78 -0.91
CA GLY A 60 -11.63 -11.83 0.06
C GLY A 60 -11.74 -10.57 0.92
N HIS A 61 -11.29 -9.41 0.42
CA HIS A 61 -11.33 -8.12 1.11
C HIS A 61 -10.46 -8.05 2.38
N HIS A 62 -9.46 -8.92 2.48
CA HIS A 62 -8.44 -8.76 3.51
C HIS A 62 -7.56 -7.56 3.17
N MET A 63 -7.27 -6.77 4.20
CA MET A 63 -6.39 -5.64 4.11
C MET A 63 -5.28 -5.78 5.15
N PHE A 64 -4.12 -5.26 4.80
CA PHE A 64 -3.05 -5.03 5.74
C PHE A 64 -2.57 -3.59 5.59
N ALA A 65 -2.44 -2.85 6.68
CA ALA A 65 -1.80 -1.55 6.66
C ALA A 65 -0.59 -1.57 7.59
N GLY A 66 0.52 -1.02 7.11
CA GLY A 66 1.79 -1.08 7.82
C GLY A 66 2.79 -0.08 7.28
N ILE A 67 4.00 -0.16 7.83
CA ILE A 67 5.13 0.68 7.45
C ILE A 67 6.37 -0.19 7.22
N GLU A 68 7.34 0.35 6.49
CA GLU A 68 8.69 -0.18 6.51
C GLU A 68 9.44 0.34 7.75
N LEU A 69 10.13 -0.57 8.44
CA LEU A 69 10.98 -0.24 9.57
C LEU A 69 12.45 -0.35 9.17
N ILE A 70 13.29 0.50 9.75
CA ILE A 70 14.75 0.47 9.53
C ILE A 70 15.33 -0.84 10.08
N SER A 71 14.78 -1.30 11.21
CA SER A 71 15.10 -2.56 11.85
C SER A 71 13.79 -3.26 12.23
N PRO A 72 13.73 -4.61 12.20
CA PRO A 72 12.58 -5.34 12.75
C PRO A 72 12.27 -4.88 14.19
N PRO A 73 11.00 -4.87 14.60
CA PRO A 73 10.65 -4.49 15.96
C PRO A 73 11.26 -5.51 16.95
N GLU A 74 11.86 -5.00 18.02
CA GLU A 74 12.41 -5.80 19.10
C GLU A 74 11.37 -5.96 20.23
N GLY A 75 11.47 -7.05 21.00
CA GLY A 75 10.60 -7.29 22.15
C GLY A 75 9.17 -7.73 21.77
N ASP A 76 8.20 -7.36 22.61
CA ASP A 76 6.81 -7.82 22.53
C ASP A 76 5.93 -6.94 21.62
N SER A 77 6.48 -6.44 20.51
CA SER A 77 5.69 -5.61 19.60
C SER A 77 4.52 -6.40 19.01
N LEU A 78 3.38 -5.73 18.90
CA LEU A 78 2.16 -6.29 18.33
C LEU A 78 2.14 -6.24 16.79
N LEU A 79 3.13 -5.62 16.14
CA LEU A 79 3.16 -5.50 14.69
C LEU A 79 3.39 -6.86 14.02
N GLU A 80 2.46 -7.24 13.14
CA GLU A 80 2.59 -8.40 12.27
C GLU A 80 3.58 -8.09 11.15
N LYS A 81 4.52 -9.01 10.89
CA LYS A 81 5.40 -8.94 9.72
C LYS A 81 4.68 -9.46 8.48
N LYS A 82 4.65 -8.67 7.41
CA LYS A 82 4.17 -9.09 6.09
C LYS A 82 5.27 -8.88 5.04
N ILE A 83 5.50 -9.92 4.24
CA ILE A 83 6.41 -9.86 3.08
C ILE A 83 5.56 -9.97 1.83
N VAL A 84 5.61 -8.96 0.97
CA VAL A 84 4.96 -8.98 -0.35
C VAL A 84 6.02 -8.98 -1.42
N HIS A 85 5.93 -9.92 -2.36
CA HIS A 85 6.89 -10.07 -3.43
C HIS A 85 6.19 -10.02 -4.79
N PHE A 86 6.63 -9.11 -5.65
CA PHE A 86 6.22 -9.02 -7.04
C PHE A 86 7.38 -9.46 -7.91
N GLN A 87 7.14 -10.40 -8.83
CA GLN A 87 8.15 -10.76 -9.85
C GLN A 87 8.13 -9.79 -11.03
N LYS A 88 6.93 -9.29 -11.34
CA LYS A 88 6.61 -8.32 -12.38
C LYS A 88 5.40 -7.53 -11.90
N TYR A 89 5.36 -6.24 -12.16
CA TYR A 89 4.26 -5.40 -11.69
C TYR A 89 3.97 -4.24 -12.64
N ALA A 90 2.71 -3.80 -12.63
CA ALA A 90 2.33 -2.52 -13.18
C ALA A 90 2.38 -1.45 -12.08
N TYR A 91 2.88 -0.28 -12.44
CA TYR A 91 3.16 0.81 -11.52
C TYR A 91 2.58 2.12 -12.03
N CYS A 92 2.02 2.91 -11.13
CA CYS A 92 1.66 4.29 -11.41
C CYS A 92 1.89 5.17 -10.18
N LYS A 93 2.48 6.35 -10.39
CA LYS A 93 2.51 7.41 -9.38
C LYS A 93 1.36 8.39 -9.62
N HIS A 94 0.47 8.44 -8.64
CA HIS A 94 -0.55 9.47 -8.50
C HIS A 94 0.03 10.65 -7.74
N ILE A 95 -0.23 11.86 -8.23
CA ILE A 95 0.08 13.11 -7.53
C ILE A 95 -1.19 13.95 -7.59
N GLY A 96 -1.75 14.27 -6.42
CA GLY A 96 -3.01 14.98 -6.28
C GLY A 96 -3.98 14.33 -5.29
N PRO A 97 -5.23 14.79 -5.24
CA PRO A 97 -6.19 14.37 -4.23
C PRO A 97 -6.58 12.90 -4.38
N TYR A 98 -6.87 12.24 -3.26
CA TYR A 98 -7.16 10.80 -3.22
C TYR A 98 -8.45 10.41 -3.96
N ASN A 99 -9.42 11.32 -4.07
CA ASN A 99 -10.64 11.09 -4.85
C ASN A 99 -10.39 10.91 -6.36
N LYS A 100 -9.16 11.17 -6.84
CA LYS A 100 -8.71 10.96 -8.21
C LYS A 100 -7.87 9.69 -8.41
N LEU A 101 -7.68 8.87 -7.38
CA LEU A 101 -6.93 7.62 -7.49
C LEU A 101 -7.55 6.64 -8.49
N ASP A 102 -8.88 6.63 -8.66
CA ASP A 102 -9.54 5.75 -9.64
C ASP A 102 -9.02 5.98 -11.06
N GLU A 103 -8.70 7.22 -11.43
CA GLU A 103 -8.12 7.51 -12.75
C GLU A 103 -6.74 6.85 -12.92
N SER A 104 -5.93 6.81 -11.85
CA SER A 104 -4.64 6.12 -11.84
C SER A 104 -4.80 4.60 -11.87
N TYR A 105 -5.80 4.07 -11.15
CA TYR A 105 -6.17 2.65 -11.22
C TYR A 105 -6.58 2.22 -12.63
N GLN A 106 -7.40 3.03 -13.31
CA GLN A 106 -7.81 2.74 -14.69
C GLN A 106 -6.62 2.71 -15.65
N LYS A 107 -5.64 3.60 -15.48
CA LYS A 107 -4.42 3.59 -16.30
C LYS A 107 -3.63 2.31 -16.13
N VAL A 108 -3.46 1.84 -14.90
CA VAL A 108 -2.76 0.60 -14.61
C VAL A 108 -3.49 -0.60 -15.20
N ARG A 109 -4.81 -0.70 -15.00
CA ARG A 109 -5.66 -1.76 -15.59
C ARG A 109 -5.56 -1.80 -17.11
N THR A 110 -5.77 -0.65 -17.75
CA THR A 110 -5.70 -0.51 -19.22
C THR A 110 -4.33 -0.91 -19.75
N LEU A 111 -3.25 -0.54 -19.07
CA LEU A 111 -1.89 -0.90 -19.46
C LEU A 111 -1.66 -2.42 -19.34
N ALA A 112 -2.07 -3.03 -18.23
CA ALA A 112 -1.94 -4.46 -18.02
C ALA A 112 -2.69 -5.25 -19.12
N GLU A 113 -3.96 -4.90 -19.37
CA GLU A 113 -4.80 -5.51 -20.40
C GLU A 113 -4.16 -5.39 -21.80
N ASN A 114 -3.71 -4.21 -22.19
CA ASN A 114 -3.07 -3.98 -23.50
C ASN A 114 -1.74 -4.73 -23.67
N SER A 115 -1.07 -5.06 -22.56
CA SER A 115 0.17 -5.84 -22.58
C SER A 115 -0.06 -7.35 -22.57
N GLY A 116 -1.32 -7.80 -22.49
CA GLY A 116 -1.68 -9.21 -22.31
C GLY A 116 -1.36 -9.76 -20.92
N GLY A 117 -1.10 -8.88 -19.93
CA GLY A 117 -0.87 -9.25 -18.55
C GLY A 117 -2.17 -9.28 -17.75
N GLU A 118 -2.29 -10.23 -16.83
CA GLU A 118 -3.40 -10.29 -15.87
C GLU A 118 -2.95 -9.66 -14.54
N ILE A 119 -3.78 -8.76 -14.00
CA ILE A 119 -3.57 -8.22 -12.67
C ILE A 119 -4.00 -9.26 -11.63
N GLU A 120 -3.14 -9.51 -10.67
CA GLU A 120 -3.45 -10.36 -9.52
C GLU A 120 -3.23 -9.61 -8.20
N LEU A 121 -3.85 -10.12 -7.14
CA LEU A 121 -3.58 -9.66 -5.78
C LEU A 121 -2.31 -10.35 -5.24
N PRO A 122 -1.57 -9.72 -4.33
CA PRO A 122 -1.89 -8.46 -3.66
C PRO A 122 -1.61 -7.20 -4.48
N LEU A 123 -2.39 -6.15 -4.20
CA LEU A 123 -2.14 -4.78 -4.64
C LEU A 123 -1.54 -3.98 -3.49
N ILE A 124 -0.62 -3.07 -3.79
CA ILE A 124 -0.04 -2.15 -2.79
C ILE A 124 -0.28 -0.71 -3.19
N GLU A 125 -0.80 0.08 -2.25
CA GLU A 125 -0.71 1.54 -2.23
C GLU A 125 0.38 1.98 -1.25
N VAL A 126 1.20 2.95 -1.66
CA VAL A 126 2.25 3.56 -0.83
C VAL A 126 2.00 5.06 -0.78
N TYR A 127 1.71 5.58 0.42
CA TYR A 127 1.40 6.99 0.62
C TYR A 127 2.65 7.76 0.99
N GLY A 128 2.98 8.76 0.18
CA GLY A 128 4.09 9.68 0.46
C GLY A 128 3.86 10.53 1.72
N HIS A 129 4.77 11.47 1.96
CA HIS A 129 4.64 12.35 3.13
C HIS A 129 3.36 13.20 3.07
N TRP A 130 2.66 13.26 4.19
CA TRP A 130 1.47 14.09 4.33
C TRP A 130 1.79 15.57 4.11
N THR A 131 0.89 16.26 3.42
CA THR A 131 0.92 17.71 3.25
C THR A 131 -0.51 18.23 3.17
N ASP A 132 -0.74 19.44 3.68
CA ASP A 132 -2.06 20.09 3.62
C ASP A 132 -2.46 20.51 2.19
N ASP A 133 -1.48 20.57 1.28
CA ASP A 133 -1.73 20.84 -0.13
C ASP A 133 -2.06 19.53 -0.86
N GLU A 134 -3.36 19.21 -0.98
CA GLU A 134 -3.83 17.98 -1.62
C GLU A 134 -3.29 17.79 -3.04
N SER A 135 -2.92 18.86 -3.75
CA SER A 135 -2.35 18.77 -5.11
C SER A 135 -0.95 18.15 -5.14
N LYS A 136 -0.30 18.05 -3.97
CA LYS A 136 1.05 17.51 -3.78
C LYS A 136 1.06 16.16 -3.08
N LEU A 137 -0.10 15.63 -2.68
CA LEU A 137 -0.18 14.29 -2.09
C LEU A 137 0.28 13.27 -3.11
N GLU A 138 1.21 12.40 -2.70
CA GLU A 138 1.75 11.35 -3.55
C GLU A 138 1.20 10.00 -3.13
N THR A 139 0.85 9.18 -4.11
CA THR A 139 0.49 7.78 -3.89
C THR A 139 1.06 6.93 -5.01
N GLU A 140 1.91 5.99 -4.66
CA GLU A 140 2.43 4.99 -5.59
C GLU A 140 1.53 3.75 -5.53
N ILE A 141 1.12 3.28 -6.70
CA ILE A 141 0.21 2.14 -6.86
C ILE A 141 0.96 1.03 -7.56
N PHE A 142 0.97 -0.16 -6.97
CA PHE A 142 1.60 -1.36 -7.49
C PHE A 142 0.56 -2.47 -7.65
N HIS A 143 0.36 -2.93 -8.88
CA HIS A 143 -0.42 -4.12 -9.19
C HIS A 143 0.52 -5.25 -9.56
N ASN A 144 0.40 -6.38 -8.87
CA ASN A 144 1.11 -7.59 -9.27
C ASN A 144 0.60 -8.07 -10.64
N LEU A 145 1.51 -8.57 -11.47
CA LEU A 145 1.19 -9.10 -12.80
C LEU A 145 1.62 -10.57 -12.90
N LYS A 146 0.74 -11.37 -13.47
CA LYS A 146 1.00 -12.78 -13.81
C LYS A 146 1.74 -12.95 -15.14
#